data_AF-A0ABD5DEZ2-F1
#
_entry.id   AF-A0ABD5DEZ2-F1
#
_cell.length_a   1.000
_cell.length_b   1.000
_cell.length_c   1.000
_cell.angle_alpha   90.00
_cell.angle_beta   90.00
_cell.angle_gamma   90.00
#
_symmetry.space_group_name_H-M   'P 1'
#
loop_
_entity.id
_entity.type
_entity.pdbx_description
1 polymer ?
#
loop_
_entity_poly.entity_id
_entity_poly.type
_entity_poly.pdbx_seq_one_letter_code
_entity_poly.pdbx_strand_id
1 'polypeptide(L)'
;VSAVENQLAKQPLHSQELLDPLRAMLAKTLAALTPGKLKYSFFCNSGTESVEAAIKLAKAYQSPRGKFTFIATSGAFHGKSLGALSA
;
A
#
# COMPACT_ATOMS: atom_id res chain seq x y z
N VAL A 1 16.76 16.16 0.53
CA VAL A 1 17.65 14.98 0.66
C VAL A 1 18.09 14.71 2.10
N SER A 2 18.26 15.72 2.96
CA SER A 2 18.72 15.55 4.36
C SER A 2 18.00 14.46 5.17
N ALA A 3 16.66 14.34 5.10
CA ALA A 3 15.95 13.28 5.81
C ALA A 3 16.38 11.86 5.39
N VAL A 4 16.68 11.67 4.11
CA VAL A 4 17.16 10.39 3.57
C VAL A 4 18.59 10.14 4.01
N GLU A 5 19.49 11.13 3.91
CA GLU A 5 20.89 11.01 4.37
C GLU A 5 20.98 10.72 5.87
N ASN A 6 20.17 11.40 6.68
CA ASN A 6 20.11 11.21 8.13
C ASN A 6 19.61 9.81 8.51
N GLN A 7 18.69 9.22 7.73
CA GLN A 7 18.20 7.87 7.98
C GLN A 7 19.17 6.81 7.44
N LEU A 8 19.80 7.07 6.29
CA LEU A 8 20.85 6.23 5.70
C LEU A 8 22.01 6.02 6.69
N ALA A 9 22.43 7.08 7.40
CA ALA A 9 23.47 7.02 8.42
C ALA A 9 23.09 6.18 9.67
N LYS A 10 21.81 5.81 9.83
CA LYS A 10 21.31 4.98 10.94
C LYS A 10 21.04 3.56 10.48
N GLN A 11 20.08 3.40 9.59
CA GLN A 11 19.67 2.12 9.02
C GLN A 11 18.84 2.38 7.74
N PRO A 12 19.35 2.02 6.55
CA PRO A 12 18.65 2.27 5.29
C PRO A 12 17.50 1.30 5.03
N LEU A 13 17.60 0.06 5.51
CA LEU A 13 16.59 -0.98 5.35
C LEU A 13 16.35 -1.71 6.67
N HIS A 14 15.09 -1.89 7.03
CA HIS A 14 14.66 -2.64 8.21
C HIS A 14 14.91 -4.17 8.08
N SER A 15 14.99 -4.85 9.23
CA SER A 15 15.16 -6.31 9.30
C SER A 15 13.89 -7.11 9.02
N GLN A 16 12.73 -6.43 8.93
CA GLN A 16 11.39 -7.03 8.84
C GLN A 16 10.92 -7.79 10.09
N GLU A 17 11.77 -7.94 11.11
CA GLU A 17 11.44 -8.63 12.37
C GLU A 17 11.21 -7.65 13.52
N LEU A 18 12.16 -6.74 13.76
CA LEU A 18 12.01 -5.71 14.77
C LEU A 18 11.03 -4.64 14.27
N LEU A 19 10.29 -4.03 15.20
CA LEU A 19 9.39 -2.94 14.88
C LEU A 19 10.17 -1.74 14.35
N ASP A 20 9.98 -1.43 13.06
CA ASP A 20 10.52 -0.22 12.43
C ASP A 20 9.69 1.01 12.83
N PRO A 21 10.25 1.96 13.60
CA PRO A 21 9.51 3.12 14.08
C PRO A 21 9.05 4.04 12.95
N LEU A 22 9.78 4.14 11.85
CA LEU A 22 9.42 5.04 10.76
C LEU A 22 8.19 4.54 9.98
N ARG A 23 8.02 3.22 9.88
CA ARG A 23 6.78 2.61 9.37
C ARG A 23 5.57 3.04 10.20
N ALA A 24 5.68 3.04 11.52
CA ALA A 24 4.60 3.47 12.42
C ALA A 24 4.31 4.97 12.30
N MET A 25 5.35 5.81 12.25
CA MET A 25 5.22 7.27 12.11
C MET A 25 4.56 7.66 10.79
N LEU A 26 4.94 7.04 9.68
CA LEU A 26 4.33 7.30 8.39
C LEU A 26 2.87 6.82 8.35
N ALA A 27 2.58 5.62 8.90
CA ALA A 27 1.22 5.11 8.98
C ALA A 27 0.31 6.03 9.82
N LYS A 28 0.82 6.55 10.95
CA LYS A 28 0.11 7.53 11.78
C LYS A 28 -0.16 8.83 11.02
N THR A 29 0.82 9.31 10.27
CA THR A 29 0.71 10.53 9.46
C THR A 29 -0.35 10.35 8.36
N LEU A 30 -0.31 9.23 7.63
CA LEU A 30 -1.30 8.92 6.58
C LEU A 30 -2.72 8.78 7.14
N ALA A 31 -2.89 8.12 8.28
CA ALA A 31 -4.19 8.00 8.94
C ALA A 31 -4.76 9.35 9.38
N ALA A 32 -3.91 10.34 9.71
CA ALA A 32 -4.36 11.69 10.03
C ALA A 32 -4.64 12.54 8.78
N LEU A 33 -3.91 12.29 7.69
CA LEU A 33 -4.02 13.05 6.44
C LEU A 33 -5.17 12.58 5.55
N THR A 34 -5.49 11.30 5.57
CA THR A 34 -6.50 10.70 4.68
C THR A 34 -7.93 10.88 5.22
N PRO A 35 -8.94 11.00 4.35
CA PRO A 35 -10.29 11.36 4.76
C PRO A 35 -11.02 10.22 5.50
N GLY A 36 -11.94 10.63 6.38
CA GLY A 36 -12.95 9.76 6.97
C GLY A 36 -12.37 8.64 7.83
N LYS A 37 -12.59 7.38 7.42
CA LYS A 37 -12.26 6.18 8.20
C LYS A 37 -10.98 5.47 7.73
N LEU A 38 -10.23 6.06 6.81
CA LEU A 38 -8.96 5.51 6.35
C LEU A 38 -7.93 5.59 7.49
N LYS A 39 -7.51 4.42 8.00
CA LYS A 39 -6.76 4.33 9.27
C LYS A 39 -5.51 3.45 9.23
N TYR A 40 -5.41 2.54 8.25
CA TYR A 40 -4.32 1.56 8.17
C TYR A 40 -3.60 1.69 6.82
N SER A 41 -2.28 1.49 6.85
CA SER A 41 -1.41 1.60 5.67
C SER A 41 -0.64 0.32 5.45
N PHE A 42 -0.59 -0.14 4.20
CA PHE A 42 0.34 -1.14 3.72
C PHE A 42 1.36 -0.43 2.81
N PHE A 43 2.66 -0.67 3.00
CA PHE A 43 3.72 0.00 2.26
C PHE A 43 4.32 -0.92 1.21
N CYS A 44 4.53 -0.38 0.01
CA CYS A 44 5.08 -1.05 -1.15
C CYS A 44 5.98 -0.10 -1.95
N ASN A 45 6.59 -0.60 -3.01
CA ASN A 45 7.67 0.07 -3.74
C ASN A 45 7.20 0.82 -5.00
N SER A 46 5.93 0.65 -5.40
CA SER A 46 5.41 1.26 -6.62
C SER A 46 3.89 1.39 -6.63
N GLY A 47 3.36 2.16 -7.59
CA GLY A 47 1.92 2.28 -7.81
C GLY A 47 1.24 0.96 -8.19
N THR A 48 1.87 0.13 -9.04
CA THR A 48 1.29 -1.17 -9.45
C THR A 48 1.21 -2.13 -8.27
N GLU A 49 2.21 -2.16 -7.38
CA GLU A 49 2.17 -2.96 -6.15
C GLU A 49 1.09 -2.47 -5.17
N SER A 50 0.85 -1.15 -5.11
CA SER A 50 -0.25 -0.59 -4.32
C SER A 50 -1.61 -1.08 -4.82
N VAL A 51 -1.80 -1.16 -6.14
CA VAL A 51 -3.03 -1.69 -6.74
C VAL A 51 -3.17 -3.19 -6.50
N GLU A 52 -2.11 -3.98 -6.63
CA GLU A 52 -2.11 -5.41 -6.27
C GLU A 52 -2.55 -5.62 -4.80
N ALA A 53 -2.02 -4.81 -3.88
CA ALA A 53 -2.42 -4.86 -2.47
C ALA A 53 -3.91 -4.52 -2.28
N ALA A 54 -4.43 -3.52 -3.00
CA ALA A 54 -5.84 -3.15 -2.96
C ALA A 54 -6.75 -4.27 -3.48
N ILE A 55 -6.40 -4.89 -4.62
CA ILE A 55 -7.11 -6.04 -5.19
C ILE A 55 -7.11 -7.21 -4.21
N LYS A 56 -5.95 -7.54 -3.62
CA LYS A 56 -5.83 -8.62 -2.63
C LYS A 56 -6.65 -8.34 -1.37
N LEU A 57 -6.65 -7.10 -0.87
CA LEU A 57 -7.45 -6.71 0.29
C LEU A 57 -8.94 -6.83 0.00
N ALA A 58 -9.40 -6.32 -1.14
CA ALA A 58 -10.79 -6.45 -1.56
C ALA A 58 -11.19 -7.91 -1.72
N LYS A 59 -10.37 -8.73 -2.40
CA LYS A 59 -10.61 -10.17 -2.60
C LYS A 59 -10.65 -10.92 -1.27
N ALA A 60 -9.72 -10.68 -0.36
CA ALA A 60 -9.69 -11.32 0.96
C ALA A 60 -10.94 -10.97 1.79
N TYR A 61 -11.38 -9.71 1.73
CA TYR A 61 -12.55 -9.24 2.45
C TYR A 61 -13.88 -9.74 1.86
N GLN A 62 -13.94 -9.86 0.53
CA GLN A 62 -15.18 -10.11 -0.21
C GLN A 62 -15.37 -11.58 -0.64
N SER A 63 -14.30 -12.36 -0.78
CA SER A 63 -14.38 -13.79 -1.13
C SER A 63 -15.22 -14.60 -0.14
N PRO A 64 -15.12 -14.42 1.20
CA PRO A 64 -16.00 -15.11 2.15
C PRO A 64 -17.48 -14.70 2.05
N ARG A 65 -17.76 -13.62 1.30
CA ARG A 65 -19.10 -13.06 1.06
C ARG A 65 -19.60 -13.35 -0.35
N GLY A 66 -18.93 -14.25 -1.07
CA GLY A 66 -19.32 -14.68 -2.42
C GLY A 66 -19.13 -13.61 -3.51
N LYS A 67 -18.28 -12.60 -3.28
CA LYS A 67 -18.08 -11.49 -4.21
C LYS A 67 -16.67 -11.52 -4.81
N PHE A 68 -16.58 -11.61 -6.14
CA PHE A 68 -15.32 -11.82 -6.88
C PHE A 68 -15.08 -10.84 -8.03
N THR A 69 -16.13 -10.16 -8.50
CA THR A 69 -16.04 -9.27 -9.66
C THR A 69 -15.41 -7.93 -9.28
N PHE A 70 -14.48 -7.46 -10.11
CA PHE A 70 -13.93 -6.11 -10.10
C PHE A 70 -14.49 -5.35 -11.31
N ILE A 71 -14.67 -4.04 -11.15
CA ILE A 71 -15.17 -3.13 -12.20
C ILE A 71 -14.14 -2.01 -12.36
N ALA A 72 -13.67 -1.79 -13.59
CA ALA A 72 -12.85 -0.64 -13.96
C ALA A 72 -13.46 0.15 -15.13
N THR A 73 -12.72 1.15 -15.60
CA THR A 73 -13.19 2.11 -16.60
C THR A 73 -12.36 2.04 -17.87
N SER A 74 -12.98 2.27 -19.03
CA SER A 74 -12.28 2.33 -20.30
C SER A 74 -11.25 3.45 -20.31
N GLY A 75 -10.03 3.15 -20.74
CA GLY A 75 -8.91 4.11 -20.72
C GLY A 75 -8.22 4.27 -19.36
N ALA A 76 -8.63 3.51 -18.33
CA ALA A 76 -7.96 3.51 -17.03
C ALA A 76 -6.52 2.99 -17.11
N PHE A 77 -5.67 3.51 -16.23
CA PHE A 77 -4.31 3.04 -16.02
C PHE A 77 -4.09 2.74 -14.54
N HIS A 78 -3.98 1.46 -14.20
CA HIS A 78 -3.80 1.00 -12.82
C HIS A 78 -2.44 0.33 -12.57
N GLY A 79 -1.60 0.20 -13.60
CA GLY A 79 -0.28 -0.44 -13.51
C GLY A 79 -0.07 -1.48 -14.60
N LYS A 80 1.04 -2.20 -14.50
CA LYS A 80 1.44 -3.21 -15.50
C LYS A 80 1.80 -4.58 -14.90
N SER A 81 1.72 -4.75 -13.58
CA SER A 81 1.70 -6.09 -12.98
C SER A 81 0.38 -6.79 -13.34
N LEU A 82 0.35 -8.12 -13.35
CA LEU A 82 -0.77 -8.88 -13.93
C LEU A 82 -2.12 -8.60 -13.26
N GLY A 83 -2.17 -8.44 -11.94
CA GLY A 83 -3.41 -8.10 -11.23
C GLY A 83 -3.84 -6.67 -11.52
N ALA A 84 -2.92 -5.71 -11.43
CA ALA A 84 -3.20 -4.30 -11.71
C ALA A 84 -3.59 -4.02 -13.18
N LEU A 85 -3.00 -4.74 -14.13
CA LEU A 85 -3.33 -4.66 -15.55
C LEU A 85 -4.69 -5.30 -15.87
N SER A 86 -5.08 -6.33 -15.11
CA SER A 86 -6.38 -6.99 -15.26
C SER A 86 -7.54 -6.23 -14.62
N ALA A 87 -7.24 -5.18 -13.85
CA ALA A 87 -8.24 -4.38 -13.14
C ALA A 87 -9.11 -3.59 -14.11
#